data_AF-I0JR62-F1
#
_entry.id   AF-I0JR62-F1
#
_cell.length_a   1.000
_cell.length_b   1.000
_cell.length_c   1.000
_cell.angle_alpha   90.00
_cell.angle_beta   90.00
_cell.angle_gamma   90.00
#
_symmetry.space_group_name_H-M   'P 1'
#
loop_
_entity.id
_entity.type
_entity.pdbx_description
1 polymer ?
#
loop_
_entity_poly.entity_id
_entity_poly.type
_entity_poly.pdbx_seq_one_letter_code
_entity_poly.pdbx_strand_id
1 'polypeptide(L)'
;MKKFGLLAIAFLFVLGCSNDEDRVSNTMDSKLSEENPVAASNDHNDTDKNVETEENADDMAANSNDAPLEQQIADVMEENDFMQADKIVDYEIKGDYIYVFTHTAAQGLNFAVLKYTLDSVEWETGGEFMGSAPYMINDDPDSPVLTLVETDDPEVKGVKVMGENAKMIQLTKDLTEDYSIEVKYWIHFSKVKDHNLENLSPDTYELIR
;
A
#
# COMPACT_ATOMS: atom_id res chain seq x y z
N MET A 1 17.38 -47.11 -3.37
CA MET A 1 17.97 -46.43 -2.19
C MET A 1 18.90 -45.33 -2.69
N LYS A 2 18.46 -44.07 -2.71
CA LYS A 2 19.28 -42.91 -3.08
C LYS A 2 19.28 -41.95 -1.89
N LYS A 3 20.47 -41.58 -1.42
CA LYS A 3 20.71 -40.83 -0.19
C LYS A 3 20.53 -39.33 -0.44
N PHE A 4 19.83 -38.67 0.47
CA PHE A 4 19.72 -37.21 0.58
C PHE A 4 21.07 -36.61 1.02
N GLY A 5 21.54 -35.59 0.31
CA GLY A 5 22.61 -34.70 0.75
C GLY A 5 22.00 -33.42 1.30
N LEU A 6 22.04 -33.25 2.62
CA LEU A 6 21.63 -32.06 3.34
C LEU A 6 22.74 -31.00 3.20
N LEU A 7 22.48 -29.87 2.55
CA LEU A 7 23.38 -28.72 2.53
C LEU A 7 22.85 -27.67 3.50
N ALA A 8 23.50 -27.52 4.65
CA ALA A 8 23.23 -26.46 5.60
C ALA A 8 24.06 -25.22 5.22
N ILE A 9 23.40 -24.11 4.87
CA ILE A 9 24.04 -22.80 4.69
C ILE A 9 23.78 -22.00 5.96
N ALA A 10 24.83 -21.76 6.74
CA ALA A 10 24.80 -20.85 7.87
C ALA A 10 25.10 -19.43 7.38
N PHE A 11 24.12 -18.53 7.45
CA PHE A 11 24.34 -17.10 7.25
C PHE A 11 24.69 -16.47 8.60
N LEU A 12 25.92 -15.94 8.68
CA LEU A 12 26.41 -15.13 9.78
C LEU A 12 25.85 -13.71 9.65
N PHE A 13 25.06 -13.30 10.65
CA PHE A 13 24.72 -11.90 10.90
C PHE A 13 25.99 -11.13 11.27
N VAL A 14 26.27 -10.04 10.55
CA VAL A 14 27.21 -9.00 10.99
C VAL A 14 26.37 -7.84 11.52
N LEU A 15 26.34 -7.70 12.84
CA LEU A 15 25.91 -6.50 13.54
C LEU A 15 26.97 -5.41 13.32
N GLY A 16 26.62 -4.36 12.59
CA GLY A 16 27.37 -3.11 12.53
C GLY A 16 26.75 -2.10 13.49
N CYS A 17 27.43 -1.84 14.61
CA CYS A 17 27.07 -0.79 15.57
C CYS A 17 27.42 0.60 15.05
N SER A 18 26.54 1.56 15.39
CA SER A 18 26.76 2.97 15.75
C SER A 18 27.83 3.79 15.04
N ASN A 19 27.42 4.98 14.59
CA ASN A 19 28.04 6.21 15.07
C ASN A 19 27.01 7.34 15.13
N ASP A 20 26.77 7.81 16.35
CA ASP A 20 26.25 9.14 16.66
C ASP A 20 27.23 10.20 16.13
N GLU A 21 26.73 11.25 15.49
CA GLU A 21 27.39 12.55 15.54
C GLU A 21 26.36 13.66 15.44
N ASP A 22 26.30 14.42 16.53
CA ASP A 22 25.55 15.66 16.74
C ASP A 22 25.77 16.68 15.61
N ARG A 23 24.69 17.33 15.16
CA ARG A 23 24.84 18.71 14.67
C ARG A 23 23.64 19.61 14.98
N VAL A 24 23.96 20.53 15.88
CA VAL A 24 23.20 21.66 16.41
C VAL A 24 22.75 22.64 15.33
N SER A 25 21.48 23.04 15.44
CA SER A 25 20.84 24.34 15.22
C SER A 25 21.57 25.39 14.36
N ASN A 26 20.84 26.00 13.41
CA ASN A 26 20.82 27.46 13.35
C ASN A 26 19.50 28.04 12.82
N THR A 27 19.15 29.11 13.53
CA THR A 27 17.94 29.92 13.57
C THR A 27 17.84 30.88 12.38
N MET A 28 16.57 31.21 12.11
CA MET A 28 15.99 32.34 11.35
C MET A 28 16.89 33.51 10.98
N ASP A 29 16.73 34.01 9.74
CA ASP A 29 16.61 35.45 9.45
C ASP A 29 16.13 35.64 8.00
N SER A 30 14.84 35.93 7.81
CA SER A 30 14.32 36.49 6.56
C SER A 30 13.77 37.87 6.80
N LYS A 31 14.39 38.82 6.10
CA LYS A 31 14.28 40.26 6.24
C LYS A 31 12.92 40.82 5.83
N LEU A 32 12.58 41.91 6.53
CA LEU A 32 11.64 42.95 6.16
C LEU A 32 11.82 43.49 4.73
N SER A 33 10.71 43.87 4.11
CA SER A 33 10.61 45.09 3.31
C SER A 33 9.17 45.66 3.29
N GLU A 34 9.11 46.96 3.60
CA GLU A 34 8.20 48.03 3.09
C GLU A 34 6.69 47.90 3.43
N GLU A 35 6.15 48.66 4.39
CA GLU A 35 5.77 50.10 4.35
C GLU A 35 4.71 50.46 3.28
N ASN A 36 3.48 50.80 3.72
CA ASN A 36 2.84 52.14 3.70
C ASN A 36 1.27 52.05 3.83
N PRO A 37 0.46 53.13 3.92
CA PRO A 37 -0.07 53.71 5.17
C PRO A 37 -1.61 53.77 5.33
N VAL A 38 -2.02 53.93 6.61
CA VAL A 38 -3.08 54.80 7.21
C VAL A 38 -4.45 54.95 6.52
N ALA A 39 -5.52 54.55 7.22
CA ALA A 39 -6.75 55.36 7.38
C ALA A 39 -7.66 54.90 8.54
N ALA A 40 -8.02 55.86 9.41
CA ALA A 40 -9.28 56.06 10.15
C ALA A 40 -9.92 54.87 10.93
N SER A 41 -9.87 54.87 12.26
CA SER A 41 -10.85 55.46 13.20
C SER A 41 -12.29 54.93 13.05
N ASN A 42 -12.74 54.13 14.03
CA ASN A 42 -14.06 54.20 14.69
C ASN A 42 -14.04 53.19 15.86
N ASP A 43 -14.02 53.65 17.10
CA ASP A 43 -15.16 54.04 17.94
C ASP A 43 -15.84 52.83 18.63
N HIS A 44 -15.49 52.69 19.90
CA HIS A 44 -16.31 52.30 21.05
C HIS A 44 -17.59 51.46 20.83
N ASN A 45 -17.62 50.24 21.37
CA ASN A 45 -18.81 49.78 22.09
C ASN A 45 -18.47 48.69 23.13
N ASP A 46 -18.50 49.08 24.40
CA ASP A 46 -18.69 48.16 25.53
C ASP A 46 -20.11 47.59 25.47
N THR A 47 -20.27 46.28 25.49
CA THR A 47 -21.47 45.65 26.06
C THR A 47 -21.11 44.27 26.60
N ASP A 48 -20.91 44.23 27.91
CA ASP A 48 -21.09 43.05 28.75
C ASP A 48 -22.45 42.40 28.48
N LYS A 49 -22.46 41.10 28.15
CA LYS A 49 -23.57 40.21 28.51
C LYS A 49 -23.13 38.75 28.52
N ASN A 50 -22.99 38.27 29.74
CA ASN A 50 -22.90 36.90 30.19
C ASN A 50 -24.13 36.08 29.73
N VAL A 51 -23.92 34.97 29.01
CA VAL A 51 -24.90 33.87 28.83
C VAL A 51 -24.13 32.55 28.83
N GLU A 52 -24.28 31.80 29.92
CA GLU A 52 -24.03 30.37 30.00
C GLU A 52 -25.14 29.63 29.24
N THR A 53 -24.82 28.71 28.33
CA THR A 53 -25.65 27.57 27.85
C THR A 53 -24.74 26.72 26.96
N GLU A 54 -24.20 25.61 27.49
CA GLU A 54 -24.57 24.21 27.20
C GLU A 54 -24.15 23.68 25.80
N GLU A 55 -23.43 22.56 25.88
CA GLU A 55 -23.25 21.48 24.89
C GLU A 55 -23.48 21.83 23.41
N ASN A 56 -22.37 21.98 22.68
CA ASN A 56 -22.33 21.59 21.26
C ASN A 56 -21.23 20.53 21.10
N ALA A 57 -21.62 19.28 21.33
CA ALA A 57 -21.05 18.16 20.61
C ALA A 57 -21.59 18.24 19.18
N ASP A 58 -20.98 19.11 18.37
CA ASP A 58 -21.33 19.25 16.96
C ASP A 58 -20.43 18.30 16.16
N ASP A 59 -20.97 17.08 15.99
CA ASP A 59 -20.94 16.30 14.76
C ASP A 59 -19.82 16.67 13.75
N MET A 60 -18.64 16.11 13.96
CA MET A 60 -17.72 15.80 12.87
C MET A 60 -17.87 14.31 12.47
N ALA A 61 -19.11 13.90 12.18
CA ALA A 61 -19.33 12.83 11.22
C ALA A 61 -19.29 13.46 9.83
N ALA A 62 -18.08 13.80 9.37
CA ALA A 62 -17.86 14.10 7.96
C ALA A 62 -18.27 12.86 7.19
N ASN A 63 -19.42 12.96 6.51
CA ASN A 63 -19.93 11.94 5.62
C ASN A 63 -18.87 11.75 4.52
N SER A 64 -18.01 10.74 4.65
CA SER A 64 -16.84 10.47 3.81
C SER A 64 -17.19 10.00 2.40
N ASN A 65 -18.47 9.92 2.07
CA ASN A 65 -18.98 9.25 0.86
C ASN A 65 -18.85 10.07 -0.43
N ASP A 66 -18.38 11.32 -0.38
CA ASP A 66 -18.17 12.16 -1.56
C ASP A 66 -16.71 12.17 -2.07
N ALA A 67 -15.79 11.53 -1.35
CA ALA A 67 -14.39 11.47 -1.76
C ALA A 67 -14.20 10.55 -2.99
N PRO A 68 -13.27 10.85 -3.92
CA PRO A 68 -12.89 9.93 -4.99
C PRO A 68 -12.44 8.58 -4.43
N LEU A 69 -12.67 7.49 -5.16
CA LEU A 69 -12.33 6.13 -4.71
C LEU A 69 -10.86 6.02 -4.29
N GLU A 70 -9.95 6.60 -5.06
CA GLU A 70 -8.52 6.60 -4.76
C GLU A 70 -8.19 7.28 -3.43
N GLN A 71 -8.94 8.33 -3.08
CA GLN A 71 -8.80 9.00 -1.78
C GLN A 71 -9.32 8.09 -0.66
N GLN A 72 -10.47 7.44 -0.85
CA GLN A 72 -11.02 6.50 0.14
C GLN A 72 -10.06 5.32 0.38
N ILE A 73 -9.44 4.79 -0.68
CA ILE A 73 -8.40 3.75 -0.58
C ILE A 73 -7.20 4.26 0.24
N ALA A 74 -6.71 5.46 -0.08
CA ALA A 74 -5.58 6.07 0.61
C ALA A 74 -5.86 6.28 2.11
N ASP A 75 -7.04 6.82 2.44
CA ASP A 75 -7.47 7.08 3.81
C ASP A 75 -7.53 5.77 4.62
N VAL A 76 -8.19 4.73 4.08
CA VAL A 76 -8.28 3.43 4.75
C VAL A 76 -6.90 2.78 4.96
N MET A 77 -6.00 2.92 3.99
CA MET A 77 -4.64 2.39 4.13
C MET A 77 -3.83 3.13 5.20
N GLU A 78 -3.94 4.46 5.26
CA GLU A 78 -3.28 5.29 6.27
C GLU A 78 -3.84 4.99 7.68
N GLU A 79 -5.17 4.88 7.82
CA GLU A 79 -5.84 4.55 9.09
C GLU A 79 -5.41 3.19 9.67
N ASN A 80 -4.99 2.26 8.82
CA ASN A 80 -4.56 0.91 9.22
C ASN A 80 -3.04 0.76 9.30
N ASP A 81 -2.29 1.87 9.29
CA ASP A 81 -0.82 1.90 9.27
C ASP A 81 -0.22 1.04 8.13
N PHE A 82 -0.98 0.81 7.05
CA PHE A 82 -0.59 -0.08 5.96
C PHE A 82 0.00 0.71 4.79
N MET A 83 1.27 1.09 4.94
CA MET A 83 2.03 1.84 3.95
C MET A 83 1.39 3.19 3.57
N GLN A 84 2.15 4.03 2.88
CA GLN A 84 1.68 5.35 2.46
C GLN A 84 1.01 5.27 1.09
N ALA A 85 0.01 6.13 0.85
CA ALA A 85 -0.74 6.18 -0.41
C ALA A 85 0.14 6.43 -1.64
N ASP A 86 1.26 7.15 -1.48
CA ASP A 86 2.24 7.41 -2.54
C ASP A 86 3.01 6.15 -2.97
N LYS A 87 2.82 5.01 -2.28
CA LYS A 87 3.39 3.71 -2.60
C LYS A 87 2.44 2.79 -3.34
N ILE A 88 1.19 3.20 -3.58
CA ILE A 88 0.25 2.45 -4.39
C ILE A 88 0.73 2.43 -5.83
N VAL A 89 0.91 1.23 -6.38
CA VAL A 89 1.38 1.04 -7.76
C VAL A 89 0.26 0.61 -8.72
N ASP A 90 -0.75 -0.07 -8.20
CA ASP A 90 -1.92 -0.52 -8.97
C ASP A 90 -3.06 -0.90 -8.01
N TYR A 91 -4.29 -0.94 -8.51
CA TYR A 91 -5.39 -1.57 -7.80
C TYR A 91 -6.34 -2.29 -8.75
N GLU A 92 -7.03 -3.31 -8.25
CA GLU A 92 -7.98 -4.11 -9.01
C GLU A 92 -9.27 -4.31 -8.23
N ILE A 93 -10.40 -4.01 -8.86
CA ILE A 93 -11.73 -4.26 -8.30
C ILE A 93 -12.21 -5.63 -8.78
N LYS A 94 -12.64 -6.49 -7.86
CA LYS A 94 -13.15 -7.84 -8.13
C LYS A 94 -14.35 -8.14 -7.22
N GLY A 95 -15.56 -7.94 -7.75
CA GLY A 95 -16.78 -8.03 -6.94
C GLY A 95 -16.78 -6.92 -5.90
N ASP A 96 -16.99 -7.30 -4.64
CA ASP A 96 -17.07 -6.38 -3.50
C ASP A 96 -15.69 -6.16 -2.83
N TYR A 97 -14.60 -6.46 -3.55
CA TYR A 97 -13.23 -6.36 -3.03
C TYR A 97 -12.36 -5.50 -3.94
N ILE A 98 -11.49 -4.69 -3.31
CA ILE A 98 -10.42 -3.91 -3.95
C ILE A 98 -9.10 -4.47 -3.48
N TYR A 99 -8.28 -4.88 -4.43
CA TYR A 99 -6.92 -5.35 -4.19
C TYR A 99 -5.99 -4.22 -4.52
N VAL A 100 -5.32 -3.70 -3.50
CA VAL A 100 -4.40 -2.58 -3.65
C VAL A 100 -2.99 -3.11 -3.57
N PHE A 101 -2.17 -2.79 -4.57
CA PHE A 101 -0.79 -3.22 -4.62
C PHE A 101 0.11 -2.04 -4.28
N THR A 102 1.03 -2.24 -3.34
CA THR A 102 2.05 -1.26 -2.99
C THR A 102 3.43 -1.83 -3.21
N HIS A 103 4.43 -0.97 -3.35
CA HIS A 103 5.82 -1.43 -3.49
C HIS A 103 6.79 -0.60 -2.65
N THR A 104 7.65 -1.29 -1.91
CA THR A 104 8.77 -0.67 -1.19
C THR A 104 10.09 -1.31 -1.58
N ALA A 105 11.18 -0.55 -1.51
CA ALA A 105 12.49 -1.07 -1.86
C ALA A 105 12.95 -2.22 -0.93
N ALA A 106 12.45 -2.24 0.31
CA ALA A 106 12.81 -3.19 1.35
C ALA A 106 12.01 -4.50 1.29
N GLN A 107 10.70 -4.43 1.02
CA GLN A 107 9.79 -5.59 1.05
C GLN A 107 9.35 -6.05 -0.34
N GLY A 108 9.64 -5.29 -1.40
CA GLY A 108 9.12 -5.57 -2.73
C GLY A 108 7.65 -5.21 -2.84
N LEU A 109 6.88 -6.00 -3.58
CA LEU A 109 5.44 -5.81 -3.74
C LEU A 109 4.69 -6.27 -2.49
N ASN A 110 3.68 -5.53 -2.07
CA ASN A 110 2.78 -5.88 -0.97
C ASN A 110 1.35 -5.71 -1.48
N PHE A 111 0.40 -6.27 -0.76
CA PHE A 111 -1.00 -6.12 -1.09
C PHE A 111 -1.85 -5.83 0.15
N ALA A 112 -2.86 -5.01 -0.05
CA ALA A 112 -4.00 -4.85 0.84
C ALA A 112 -5.26 -5.32 0.12
N VAL A 113 -6.22 -5.79 0.89
CA VAL A 113 -7.56 -6.09 0.42
C VAL A 113 -8.52 -5.26 1.24
N LEU A 114 -9.33 -4.52 0.51
CA LEU A 114 -10.37 -3.66 1.06
C LEU A 114 -11.72 -4.19 0.59
N LYS A 115 -12.73 -4.11 1.44
CA LYS A 115 -14.11 -4.37 1.06
C LYS A 115 -14.72 -3.09 0.51
N TYR A 116 -15.38 -3.22 -0.64
CA TYR A 116 -16.06 -2.12 -1.32
C TYR A 116 -17.55 -2.36 -1.28
N THR A 117 -18.25 -1.47 -0.58
CA THR A 117 -19.70 -1.44 -0.55
C THR A 117 -20.21 -0.23 -1.34
N LEU A 118 -21.52 -0.06 -1.45
CA LEU A 118 -22.11 1.10 -2.13
C LEU A 118 -21.67 2.43 -1.49
N ASP A 119 -21.41 2.40 -0.18
CA ASP A 119 -21.26 3.60 0.64
C ASP A 119 -19.89 3.69 1.32
N SER A 120 -19.05 2.64 1.29
CA SER A 120 -17.77 2.63 2.03
C SER A 120 -16.69 1.77 1.38
N VAL A 121 -15.44 2.13 1.69
CA VAL A 121 -14.27 1.25 1.57
C VAL A 121 -13.83 0.89 2.99
N GLU A 122 -13.65 -0.40 3.27
CA GLU A 122 -13.31 -0.91 4.60
C GLU A 122 -12.08 -1.83 4.52
N TRP A 123 -11.24 -1.81 5.55
CA TRP A 123 -10.07 -2.69 5.61
C TRP A 123 -10.47 -4.15 5.89
N GLU A 124 -9.97 -5.09 5.09
CA GLU A 124 -10.13 -6.53 5.35
C GLU A 124 -8.81 -7.14 5.84
N THR A 125 -7.74 -7.02 5.05
CA THR A 125 -6.44 -7.61 5.37
C THR A 125 -5.30 -7.01 4.56
N GLY A 126 -4.06 -7.27 4.96
CA GLY A 126 -2.87 -6.88 4.23
C GLY A 126 -1.73 -7.86 4.48
N GLY A 127 -0.83 -7.98 3.51
CA GLY A 127 0.26 -8.94 3.56
C GLY A 127 1.46 -8.54 2.71
N GLU A 128 2.62 -9.00 3.17
CA GLU A 128 3.85 -8.97 2.38
C GLU A 128 3.85 -10.12 1.39
N PHE A 129 4.27 -9.86 0.15
CA PHE A 129 4.47 -10.92 -0.81
C PHE A 129 5.79 -11.65 -0.53
N MET A 130 5.73 -12.98 -0.41
CA MET A 130 6.91 -13.81 -0.17
C MET A 130 7.05 -14.87 -1.26
N GLY A 131 7.36 -14.42 -2.48
CA GLY A 131 7.55 -15.28 -3.64
C GLY A 131 6.24 -15.86 -4.19
N SER A 132 6.32 -16.57 -5.32
CA SER A 132 5.14 -16.95 -6.11
C SER A 132 4.21 -17.91 -5.37
N ALA A 133 3.04 -17.41 -4.94
CA ALA A 133 2.06 -18.17 -4.18
C ALA A 133 0.62 -17.68 -4.40
N PRO A 134 -0.37 -18.58 -4.26
CA PRO A 134 -1.77 -18.21 -4.13
C PRO A 134 -2.07 -17.71 -2.71
N TYR A 135 -2.89 -16.67 -2.62
CA TYR A 135 -3.32 -16.03 -1.38
C TYR A 135 -4.84 -16.04 -1.30
N MET A 136 -5.35 -16.76 -0.30
CA MET A 136 -6.73 -16.59 0.17
C MET A 136 -6.77 -15.46 1.20
N ILE A 137 -7.76 -14.61 1.05
CA ILE A 137 -7.91 -13.36 1.81
C ILE A 137 -8.69 -13.62 3.09
N ASN A 138 -9.69 -14.47 2.98
CA ASN A 138 -10.64 -14.81 4.02
C ASN A 138 -11.26 -16.19 3.71
N ASP A 139 -12.09 -16.66 4.65
CA ASP A 139 -12.88 -17.89 4.49
C ASP A 139 -14.15 -17.65 3.64
N ASP A 140 -14.30 -16.48 3.00
CA ASP A 140 -15.44 -16.18 2.13
C ASP A 140 -15.30 -16.97 0.82
N PRO A 141 -16.21 -17.93 0.54
CA PRO A 141 -16.15 -18.73 -0.67
C PRO A 141 -16.34 -17.91 -1.96
N ASP A 142 -16.89 -16.71 -1.86
CA ASP A 142 -17.10 -15.81 -3.01
C ASP A 142 -15.90 -14.87 -3.23
N SER A 143 -14.95 -14.81 -2.30
CA SER A 143 -13.74 -14.00 -2.41
C SER A 143 -12.76 -14.57 -3.45
N PRO A 144 -12.29 -13.76 -4.41
CA PRO A 144 -11.30 -14.21 -5.38
C PRO A 144 -9.97 -14.57 -4.71
N VAL A 145 -9.34 -15.65 -5.17
CA VAL A 145 -7.98 -16.00 -4.77
C VAL A 145 -6.99 -15.27 -5.67
N LEU A 146 -6.15 -14.46 -5.04
CA LEU A 146 -5.06 -13.74 -5.68
C LEU A 146 -3.88 -14.69 -5.86
N THR A 147 -3.44 -14.91 -7.08
CA THR A 147 -2.14 -15.53 -7.37
C THR A 147 -1.19 -14.46 -7.83
N LEU A 148 -0.03 -14.37 -7.18
CA LEU A 148 1.01 -13.43 -7.54
C LEU A 148 2.27 -14.21 -7.91
N VAL A 149 2.87 -13.84 -9.03
CA VAL A 149 4.09 -14.44 -9.55
C VAL A 149 5.13 -13.36 -9.72
N GLU A 150 6.34 -13.62 -9.25
CA GLU A 150 7.53 -12.80 -9.49
C GLU A 150 8.56 -13.66 -10.21
N THR A 151 9.25 -13.06 -11.18
CA THR A 151 10.41 -13.69 -11.82
C THR A 151 11.46 -12.65 -12.17
N ASP A 152 12.72 -13.04 -12.01
CA ASP A 152 13.91 -12.30 -12.41
C ASP A 152 14.32 -12.57 -13.86
N ASP A 153 13.60 -13.45 -14.58
CA ASP A 153 13.89 -13.83 -15.96
C ASP A 153 13.40 -12.73 -16.93
N PRO A 154 14.31 -11.97 -17.57
CA PRO A 154 13.93 -10.88 -18.46
C PRO A 154 13.30 -11.37 -19.77
N GLU A 155 13.45 -12.65 -20.11
CA GLU A 155 12.86 -13.24 -21.32
C GLU A 155 11.36 -13.52 -21.16
N VAL A 156 10.83 -13.48 -19.94
CA VAL A 156 9.41 -13.70 -19.68
C VAL A 156 8.59 -12.52 -20.19
N LYS A 157 7.72 -12.82 -21.15
CA LYS A 157 6.78 -11.88 -21.79
C LYS A 157 5.36 -12.01 -21.26
N GLY A 158 5.05 -13.10 -20.56
CA GLY A 158 3.75 -13.34 -19.99
C GLY A 158 3.75 -14.51 -19.02
N VAL A 159 2.72 -14.55 -18.18
CA VAL A 159 2.48 -15.65 -17.26
C VAL A 159 1.04 -16.09 -17.45
N LYS A 160 0.82 -17.40 -17.50
CA LYS A 160 -0.52 -17.97 -17.35
C LYS A 160 -0.65 -18.60 -15.99
N VAL A 161 -1.78 -18.41 -15.34
CA VAL A 161 -2.17 -19.08 -14.10
C VAL A 161 -3.42 -19.88 -14.41
N MET A 162 -3.38 -21.19 -14.16
CA MET A 162 -4.49 -22.10 -14.49
C MET A 162 -4.96 -22.01 -15.97
N GLY A 163 -4.03 -21.72 -16.89
CA GLY A 163 -4.29 -21.59 -18.32
C GLY A 163 -4.80 -20.21 -18.78
N GLU A 164 -5.06 -19.28 -17.86
CA GLU A 164 -5.49 -17.91 -18.14
C GLU A 164 -4.33 -16.93 -18.01
N ASN A 165 -4.32 -15.87 -18.82
CA ASN A 165 -3.24 -14.87 -18.76
C ASN A 165 -3.34 -14.03 -17.47
N ALA A 166 -2.22 -13.87 -16.79
CA ALA A 166 -2.08 -12.95 -15.68
C ALA A 166 -1.83 -11.51 -16.18
N LYS A 167 -2.25 -10.52 -15.38
CA LYS A 167 -1.96 -9.09 -15.61
C LYS A 167 -0.55 -8.78 -15.12
N MET A 168 0.23 -8.06 -15.92
CA MET A 168 1.58 -7.64 -15.52
C MET A 168 1.53 -6.28 -14.80
N ILE A 169 2.22 -6.17 -13.67
CA ILE A 169 2.60 -4.91 -13.03
C ILE A 169 4.12 -4.78 -13.23
N GLN A 170 4.56 -3.70 -13.86
CA GLN A 170 5.96 -3.42 -14.12
C GLN A 170 6.37 -2.15 -13.38
N LEU A 171 7.43 -2.25 -12.58
CA LEU A 171 7.96 -1.18 -11.76
C LEU A 171 9.42 -0.91 -12.11
N THR A 172 9.83 0.35 -12.02
CA THR A 172 11.25 0.73 -12.07
C THR A 172 11.74 0.93 -10.64
N LYS A 173 12.78 0.19 -10.26
CA LYS A 173 13.43 0.30 -8.96
C LYS A 173 14.79 0.95 -9.14
N ASP A 174 14.91 2.18 -8.64
CA ASP A 174 16.19 2.87 -8.57
C ASP A 174 17.02 2.28 -7.43
N LEU A 175 18.23 1.81 -7.73
CA LEU A 175 19.18 1.31 -6.73
C LEU A 175 20.26 2.35 -6.41
N THR A 176 20.65 3.14 -7.40
CA THR A 176 21.55 4.31 -7.29
C THR A 176 21.03 5.44 -8.19
N GLU A 177 21.62 6.63 -8.11
CA GLU A 177 21.24 7.79 -8.94
C GLU A 177 21.35 7.54 -10.45
N ASP A 178 22.19 6.58 -10.84
CA ASP A 178 22.51 6.24 -12.23
C ASP A 178 22.15 4.79 -12.62
N TYR A 179 21.57 4.02 -11.70
CA TYR A 179 21.22 2.62 -11.95
C TYR A 179 19.82 2.29 -11.44
N SER A 180 18.98 1.84 -12.38
CA SER A 180 17.65 1.33 -12.12
C SER A 180 17.47 -0.05 -12.75
N ILE A 181 16.62 -0.86 -12.13
CA ILE A 181 16.20 -2.16 -12.65
C ILE A 181 14.69 -2.16 -12.87
N GLU A 182 14.25 -2.93 -13.86
CA GLU A 182 12.83 -3.23 -14.02
C GLU A 182 12.48 -4.49 -13.23
N VAL A 183 11.44 -4.40 -12.42
CA VAL A 183 10.87 -5.54 -11.70
C VAL A 183 9.47 -5.77 -12.25
N LYS A 184 9.14 -7.04 -12.55
CA LYS A 184 7.86 -7.43 -13.11
C LYS A 184 7.16 -8.39 -12.15
N TYR A 185 5.89 -8.13 -11.94
CA TYR A 185 4.97 -8.97 -11.20
C TYR A 185 3.81 -9.36 -12.10
N TRP A 186 3.25 -10.53 -11.88
CA TRP A 186 2.08 -11.01 -12.59
C TRP A 186 1.00 -11.40 -11.59
N ILE A 187 -0.17 -10.77 -11.70
CA ILE A 187 -1.32 -11.01 -10.84
C ILE A 187 -2.42 -11.72 -11.60
N HIS A 188 -3.04 -12.71 -10.97
CA HIS A 188 -4.23 -13.39 -11.47
C HIS A 188 -5.24 -13.57 -10.35
N PHE A 189 -6.52 -13.49 -10.71
CA PHE A 189 -7.63 -13.70 -9.78
C PHE A 189 -8.41 -14.92 -10.23
N SER A 190 -8.49 -15.92 -9.36
CA SER A 190 -9.25 -17.14 -9.62
C SER A 190 -10.44 -17.22 -8.69
N LYS A 191 -11.55 -17.82 -9.17
CA LYS A 191 -12.65 -18.24 -8.31
C LYS A 191 -12.34 -19.62 -7.79
N VAL A 192 -12.13 -19.77 -6.49
CA VAL A 192 -11.94 -21.09 -5.90
C VAL A 192 -13.32 -21.70 -5.63
N LYS A 193 -13.72 -22.68 -6.45
CA LYS A 193 -14.96 -23.43 -6.24
C LYS A 193 -14.84 -24.51 -5.17
N ASP A 194 -13.62 -24.90 -4.81
CA ASP A 194 -13.31 -25.96 -3.85
C ASP A 194 -12.11 -25.53 -3.01
N HIS A 195 -12.28 -25.45 -1.69
CA HIS A 195 -11.31 -25.00 -0.67
C HIS A 195 -9.92 -25.73 -0.64
N ASN A 196 -9.55 -26.47 -1.68
CA ASN A 196 -8.28 -27.19 -1.79
C ASN A 196 -7.18 -26.32 -2.42
N LEU A 197 -6.75 -25.28 -1.71
CA LEU A 197 -5.51 -24.57 -2.03
C LEU A 197 -4.28 -25.49 -2.01
N GLU A 198 -4.34 -26.59 -1.25
CA GLU A 198 -3.26 -27.58 -1.15
C GLU A 198 -2.94 -28.26 -2.48
N ASN A 199 -3.82 -28.14 -3.49
CA ASN A 199 -3.63 -28.69 -4.83
C ASN A 199 -3.06 -27.69 -5.84
N LEU A 200 -2.73 -26.47 -5.41
CA LEU A 200 -2.00 -25.51 -6.24
C LEU A 200 -0.53 -25.92 -6.28
N SER A 201 -0.27 -27.01 -7.02
CA SER A 201 1.07 -27.51 -7.35
C SER A 201 1.95 -26.39 -7.92
N PRO A 202 3.28 -26.42 -7.78
CA PRO A 202 4.19 -25.52 -8.50
C PRO A 202 3.96 -25.46 -10.03
N ASP A 203 3.20 -26.38 -10.62
CA ASP A 203 2.72 -26.33 -12.01
C ASP A 203 1.52 -25.38 -12.24
N THR A 204 1.13 -24.58 -11.23
CA THR A 204 -0.05 -23.69 -11.30
C THR A 204 0.13 -22.55 -12.30
N TYR A 205 1.37 -22.23 -12.67
CA TYR A 205 1.65 -21.20 -13.64
C TYR A 205 2.66 -21.62 -14.73
N GLU A 206 2.47 -21.06 -15.92
CA GLU A 206 3.32 -21.24 -17.09
C GLU A 206 3.96 -19.89 -17.45
N LEU A 207 5.30 -19.87 -17.56
CA LEU A 207 6.04 -18.72 -18.06
C LEU A 207 6.10 -18.76 -19.59
N ILE A 208 5.72 -17.65 -20.23
CA ILE A 208 5.74 -17.48 -21.69
C ILE A 208 6.98 -16.66 -22.05
N ARG A 209 7.86 -17.21 -22.89
CA ARG A 209 9.09 -16.58 -23.38
C ARG A 209 9.01 -16.24 -24.88
#